data_AF-A0A967WG62-F1
#
_entry.id   AF-A0A967WG62-F1
#
_cell.length_a   1.000
_cell.length_b   1.000
_cell.length_c   1.000
_cell.angle_alpha   90.00
_cell.angle_beta   90.00
_cell.angle_gamma   90.00
#
_symmetry.space_group_name_H-M   'P 1'
#
loop_
_entity.id
_entity.type
_entity.pdbx_description
1 polymer ?
#
loop_
_entity_poly.entity_id
_entity_poly.type
_entity_poly.pdbx_seq_one_letter_code
_entity_poly.pdbx_strand_id
1 'polypeptide(L)'
;MGGIGDIFNIAIVQPMLNALLWLYGILGDQFWLAIVVFTIVIRGVMTPLMLPQQRSAKKMQEIQPKLKELQKKYGKDRERLSQEQMKLYREAGVNPMGGCLPMLIQFPIWIGLYQSIIEALGYQPLHLLSLSGNIYPFLQGVWAAVPLNRFFLGMDLALTPQQLGGLTYALPVLVAFTSWLQTKMTTP
;
A
#
# COMPACT_ATOMS: atom_id res chain seq x y z
N MET A 1 26.50 11.04 -2.08
CA MET A 1 26.40 11.51 -0.69
C MET A 1 25.46 10.53 0.02
N GLY A 2 26.00 9.41 0.51
CA GLY A 2 25.22 8.22 0.91
C GLY A 2 24.38 8.41 2.17
N GLY A 3 23.19 8.96 2.02
CA GLY A 3 22.16 9.00 3.06
C GLY A 3 21.28 7.76 3.05
N ILE A 4 20.50 7.56 4.13
CA ILE A 4 19.43 6.54 4.20
C ILE A 4 18.45 6.67 3.02
N GLY A 5 18.27 7.89 2.49
CA GLY A 5 17.51 8.15 1.26
C GLY A 5 18.10 7.50 0.02
N ASP A 6 19.43 7.46 -0.14
CA ASP A 6 20.08 6.81 -1.30
C ASP A 6 19.93 5.30 -1.24
N ILE A 7 20.05 4.70 -0.05
CA ILE A 7 19.85 3.26 0.15
C ILE A 7 18.40 2.88 -0.13
N PHE A 8 17.43 3.68 0.35
CA PHE A 8 16.01 3.47 0.05
C PHE A 8 15.73 3.60 -1.45
N ASN A 9 16.30 4.60 -2.10
CA ASN A 9 16.14 4.80 -3.54
C ASN A 9 16.72 3.64 -4.34
N ILE A 10 17.91 3.15 -4.00
CA ILE A 10 18.56 2.03 -4.71
C ILE A 10 17.88 0.69 -4.40
N ALA A 11 17.49 0.44 -3.14
CA ALA A 11 16.96 -0.85 -2.71
C ALA A 11 15.46 -1.03 -3.00
N ILE A 12 14.69 0.05 -3.04
CA ILE A 12 13.22 0.01 -3.17
C ILE A 12 12.77 0.75 -4.43
N VAL A 13 13.12 2.02 -4.59
CA VAL A 13 12.56 2.85 -5.68
C VAL A 13 13.05 2.40 -7.06
N GLN A 14 14.35 2.15 -7.22
CA GLN A 14 14.95 1.69 -8.47
C GLN A 14 14.39 0.35 -8.97
N PRO A 15 14.35 -0.74 -8.18
CA PRO A 15 13.81 -2.00 -8.67
C PRO A 15 12.31 -1.89 -8.97
N MET A 16 11.55 -1.12 -8.18
CA MET A 16 10.12 -0.88 -8.44
C MET A 16 9.92 -0.09 -9.74
N LEU A 17 10.69 0.97 -9.97
CA LEU A 17 10.61 1.79 -11.17
C LEU A 17 11.03 1.00 -12.43
N ASN A 18 12.13 0.26 -12.35
CA ASN A 18 12.59 -0.57 -13.47
C ASN A 18 11.59 -1.71 -13.79
N ALA A 19 10.99 -2.33 -12.78
CA ALA A 19 9.93 -3.31 -12.99
C ALA A 19 8.69 -2.68 -13.63
N LEU A 20 8.32 -1.47 -13.22
CA LEU A 20 7.19 -0.74 -13.80
C LEU A 20 7.44 -0.35 -15.26
N LEU A 21 8.63 0.15 -15.59
CA LEU A 21 9.02 0.48 -16.96
C LEU A 21 9.11 -0.76 -17.86
N TRP A 22 9.60 -1.87 -17.34
CA TRP A 22 9.63 -3.15 -18.05
C TRP A 22 8.22 -3.67 -18.36
N LEU A 23 7.33 -3.62 -17.36
CA LEU A 23 5.91 -3.96 -17.56
C LEU A 23 5.24 -3.01 -18.56
N TYR A 24 5.54 -1.72 -18.51
CA TYR A 24 5.04 -0.73 -19.45
C TYR A 24 5.43 -1.04 -20.90
N GLY A 25 6.70 -1.37 -21.15
CA GLY A 25 7.19 -1.73 -22.47
C GLY A 25 6.57 -3.01 -23.03
N ILE A 26 6.22 -3.98 -22.17
CA ILE A 26 5.55 -5.23 -22.57
C ILE A 26 4.04 -5.03 -22.81
N LEU A 27 3.40 -4.14 -22.03
CA LEU A 27 1.95 -3.94 -22.01
C LEU A 27 1.44 -2.87 -23.00
N GLY A 28 2.29 -2.42 -23.94
CA GLY A 28 1.87 -1.57 -25.06
C GLY A 28 1.50 -0.14 -24.67
N ASP A 29 2.36 0.50 -23.88
CA ASP A 29 2.29 1.92 -23.52
C ASP A 29 1.08 2.34 -22.64
N GLN A 30 0.38 1.37 -22.06
CA GLN A 30 -0.73 1.61 -21.13
C GLN A 30 -0.24 1.63 -19.67
N PHE A 31 -0.01 2.83 -19.14
CA PHE A 31 0.54 3.02 -17.79
C PHE A 31 -0.32 2.39 -16.69
N TRP A 32 -1.64 2.48 -16.82
CA TRP A 32 -2.57 1.94 -15.83
C TRP A 32 -2.55 0.40 -15.76
N LEU A 33 -2.35 -0.28 -16.90
CA LEU A 33 -2.20 -1.74 -16.94
C LEU A 33 -0.90 -2.16 -16.24
N ALA A 34 0.20 -1.42 -16.47
CA ALA A 34 1.47 -1.68 -15.81
C ALA A 34 1.33 -1.59 -14.27
N ILE A 35 0.63 -0.57 -13.76
CA ILE A 35 0.36 -0.41 -12.31
C ILE A 35 -0.49 -1.56 -11.77
N VAL A 36 -1.57 -1.94 -12.46
CA VAL A 36 -2.46 -3.02 -12.01
C VAL A 36 -1.70 -4.35 -11.94
N VAL A 37 -0.96 -4.69 -12.99
CA VAL A 37 -0.17 -5.93 -13.05
C VAL A 37 0.92 -5.92 -11.98
N PHE A 38 1.64 -4.81 -11.83
CA PHE A 38 2.64 -4.63 -10.79
C PHE A 38 2.07 -4.85 -9.38
N THR A 39 0.88 -4.29 -9.13
CA THR A 39 0.18 -4.46 -7.85
C THR A 39 -0.19 -5.93 -7.61
N ILE A 40 -0.68 -6.64 -8.62
CA ILE A 40 -1.01 -8.07 -8.53
C ILE A 40 0.24 -8.90 -8.22
N VAL A 41 1.37 -8.62 -8.88
CA VAL A 41 2.64 -9.32 -8.66
C VAL A 41 3.14 -9.10 -7.23
N ILE A 42 3.18 -7.84 -6.75
CA ILE A 42 3.56 -7.53 -5.37
C ILE A 42 2.64 -8.23 -4.38
N ARG A 43 1.31 -8.17 -4.60
CA ARG A 43 0.35 -8.89 -3.75
C ARG A 43 0.60 -10.38 -3.74
N GLY A 44 0.89 -10.99 -4.90
CA GLY A 44 1.23 -12.41 -5.02
C GLY A 44 2.44 -12.77 -4.16
N VAL A 45 3.52 -12.00 -4.27
CA VAL A 45 4.75 -12.21 -3.48
C VAL A 45 4.52 -11.98 -1.98
N MET A 46 3.68 -11.01 -1.62
CA MET A 46 3.34 -10.72 -0.22
C MET A 46 2.26 -11.64 0.37
N THR A 47 1.53 -12.39 -0.45
CA THR A 47 0.47 -13.32 0.01
C THR A 47 0.96 -14.33 1.08
N PRO A 48 2.12 -15.01 0.93
CA PRO A 48 2.64 -15.89 1.99
C PRO A 48 2.90 -15.16 3.31
N LEU A 49 3.31 -13.90 3.25
CA LEU A 49 3.54 -13.06 4.44
C LEU A 49 2.22 -12.60 5.08
N MET A 50 1.16 -12.43 4.27
CA MET A 50 -0.17 -12.00 4.71
C MET A 50 -1.01 -13.14 5.34
N LEU A 51 -0.72 -14.40 4.99
CA LEU A 51 -1.45 -15.58 5.47
C LEU A 51 -1.49 -15.70 7.02
N PRO A 52 -0.35 -15.60 7.75
CA PRO A 52 -0.35 -15.59 9.21
C PRO A 52 -1.17 -14.44 9.80
N GLN A 53 -1.14 -13.27 9.17
CA GLN A 53 -1.86 -12.08 9.63
C GLN A 53 -3.37 -12.28 9.53
N GLN A 54 -3.85 -12.88 8.43
CA GLN A 54 -5.27 -13.22 8.28
C GLN A 54 -5.74 -14.26 9.32
N ARG A 55 -4.91 -15.27 9.63
CA ARG A 55 -5.20 -16.25 10.69
C ARG A 55 -5.29 -15.58 12.07
N SER A 56 -4.38 -14.65 12.38
CA SER A 56 -4.43 -13.89 13.63
C SER A 56 -5.67 -13.00 13.72
N ALA A 57 -6.06 -12.36 12.62
CA ALA A 57 -7.26 -11.53 12.54
C ALA A 57 -8.54 -12.34 12.80
N LYS A 58 -8.65 -13.54 12.22
CA LYS A 58 -9.79 -14.44 12.46
C LYS A 58 -9.89 -14.87 13.93
N LYS A 59 -8.78 -15.30 14.54
CA LYS A 59 -8.77 -15.64 15.97
C LYS A 59 -9.13 -14.44 16.86
N MET A 60 -8.75 -13.24 16.45
CA MET A 60 -9.12 -12.00 17.16
C MET A 60 -10.63 -11.73 17.10
N GLN A 61 -11.30 -12.09 16.00
CA GLN A 61 -12.76 -12.03 15.89
C GLN A 61 -13.44 -13.06 16.82
N GLU A 62 -12.90 -14.28 16.90
CA GLU A 62 -13.43 -15.35 17.76
C GLU A 62 -13.37 -14.99 19.26
N ILE A 63 -12.38 -14.21 19.70
CA ILE A 63 -12.25 -13.77 21.10
C ILE A 63 -13.01 -12.47 21.42
N GLN A 64 -13.51 -11.73 20.42
CA GLN A 64 -14.32 -10.52 20.65
C GLN A 64 -15.50 -10.72 21.62
N PRO A 65 -16.31 -11.79 21.56
CA PRO A 65 -17.40 -11.99 22.51
C PRO A 65 -16.88 -12.12 23.95
N LYS A 66 -15.78 -12.86 24.17
CA LYS A 66 -15.15 -13.01 25.50
C LYS A 66 -14.57 -11.69 26.01
N LEU A 67 -14.01 -10.86 25.13
CA LEU A 67 -13.57 -9.50 25.48
C LEU A 67 -14.74 -8.61 25.92
N LYS A 68 -15.90 -8.72 25.25
CA LYS A 68 -17.13 -8.00 25.64
C LYS A 68 -17.64 -8.45 27.01
N GLU A 69 -17.57 -9.74 27.34
CA GLU A 69 -17.93 -10.27 28.67
C GLU A 69 -16.98 -9.75 29.76
N LEU A 70 -15.67 -9.76 29.51
CA LEU A 70 -14.67 -9.15 30.39
C LEU A 70 -14.93 -7.67 30.63
N GLN A 71 -15.30 -6.93 29.57
CA GLN A 71 -15.64 -5.52 29.66
C GLN A 71 -16.92 -5.27 30.47
N LYS A 72 -17.92 -6.16 30.40
CA LYS A 72 -19.11 -6.10 31.25
C LYS A 72 -18.78 -6.41 32.72
N LYS A 73 -17.88 -7.35 32.98
CA LYS A 73 -17.54 -7.82 34.34
C LYS A 73 -16.57 -6.89 35.08
N TYR A 74 -15.57 -6.34 34.38
CA TYR A 74 -14.50 -5.52 34.96
C TYR A 74 -14.47 -4.09 34.41
N GLY A 75 -15.48 -3.62 33.68
CA GLY A 75 -15.49 -2.29 33.05
C GLY A 75 -15.30 -1.11 34.01
N LYS A 76 -15.58 -1.29 35.31
CA LYS A 76 -15.33 -0.29 36.37
C LYS A 76 -13.88 -0.24 36.85
N ASP A 77 -13.10 -1.29 36.59
CA ASP A 77 -11.73 -1.46 37.06
C ASP A 77 -10.80 -1.66 35.86
N ARG A 78 -10.27 -0.55 35.33
CA ARG A 78 -9.45 -0.54 34.11
C ARG A 78 -8.16 -1.35 34.25
N GLU A 79 -7.57 -1.40 35.43
CA GLU A 79 -6.35 -2.17 35.67
C GLU A 79 -6.63 -3.67 35.59
N ARG A 80 -7.65 -4.17 36.31
CA ARG A 80 -8.04 -5.58 36.22
C ARG A 80 -8.50 -5.96 34.82
N LEU A 81 -9.25 -5.08 34.15
CA LEU A 81 -9.70 -5.30 32.78
C LEU A 81 -8.51 -5.47 31.82
N SER A 82 -7.48 -4.63 31.92
CA SER A 82 -6.28 -4.75 31.08
C SER A 82 -5.52 -6.05 31.33
N GLN A 83 -5.37 -6.45 32.60
CA GLN A 83 -4.68 -7.69 32.99
C GLN A 83 -5.41 -8.93 32.46
N GLU A 84 -6.73 -9.00 32.64
CA GLU A 84 -7.54 -10.13 32.20
C GLU A 84 -7.67 -10.18 30.67
N GLN A 85 -7.72 -9.03 29.98
CA GLN A 85 -7.66 -8.98 28.52
C GLN A 85 -6.33 -9.53 28.00
N MET A 86 -5.20 -9.14 28.60
CA MET A 86 -3.88 -9.66 28.22
C MET A 86 -3.77 -11.16 28.50
N LYS A 87 -4.34 -11.65 29.61
CA LYS A 87 -4.40 -13.07 29.93
C LYS A 87 -5.21 -13.84 28.89
N LEU A 88 -6.38 -13.34 28.50
CA LEU A 88 -7.20 -13.92 27.44
C LEU A 88 -6.46 -13.97 26.10
N TYR A 89 -5.73 -12.91 25.72
CA TYR A 89 -4.92 -12.91 24.49
C TYR A 89 -3.84 -14.00 24.51
N ARG A 90 -3.17 -14.20 25.66
CA ARG A 90 -2.16 -15.25 25.84
C ARG A 90 -2.77 -16.64 25.79
N GLU A 91 -3.90 -16.87 26.47
CA GLU A 91 -4.60 -18.16 26.46
C GLU A 91 -5.13 -18.52 25.07
N ALA A 92 -5.59 -17.53 24.29
CA ALA A 92 -6.04 -17.73 22.92
C ALA A 92 -4.88 -17.82 21.90
N GLY A 93 -3.64 -17.54 22.32
CA GLY A 93 -2.46 -17.52 21.46
C GLY A 93 -2.56 -16.47 20.35
N VAL A 94 -3.18 -15.32 20.63
CA VAL A 94 -3.36 -14.23 19.65
C VAL A 94 -2.48 -13.05 20.05
N ASN A 95 -1.68 -12.56 19.10
CA ASN A 95 -0.88 -11.36 19.32
C ASN A 95 -1.62 -10.13 18.78
N PRO A 96 -2.10 -9.20 19.64
CA PRO A 96 -2.80 -7.98 19.18
C PRO A 96 -1.91 -7.09 18.31
N MET A 97 -0.58 -7.15 18.47
CA MET A 97 0.37 -6.40 17.64
C MET A 97 0.62 -7.04 16.25
N GLY A 98 0.15 -8.28 16.02
CA GLY A 98 0.27 -8.92 14.70
C GLY A 98 -0.49 -8.19 13.59
N GLY A 99 -1.49 -7.38 13.95
CA GLY A 99 -2.31 -6.61 13.00
C GLY A 99 -1.65 -5.33 12.47
N CYS A 100 -0.67 -4.73 13.17
CA CYS A 100 0.01 -3.51 12.71
C CYS A 100 1.26 -3.79 11.87
N LEU A 101 1.81 -5.01 11.95
CA LEU A 101 2.95 -5.46 11.15
C LEU A 101 2.75 -5.30 9.63
N PRO A 102 1.59 -5.65 9.03
CA PRO A 102 1.37 -5.39 7.60
C PRO A 102 1.41 -3.91 7.26
N MET A 103 0.86 -3.03 8.10
CA MET A 103 0.90 -1.58 7.83
C MET A 103 2.34 -1.05 7.83
N LEU A 104 3.19 -1.53 8.73
CA LEU A 104 4.59 -1.12 8.80
C LEU A 104 5.38 -1.54 7.55
N ILE A 105 5.12 -2.72 6.99
CA ILE A 105 5.79 -3.21 5.77
C ILE A 105 5.20 -2.54 4.53
N GLN A 106 3.90 -2.24 4.54
CA GLN A 106 3.18 -1.64 3.42
C GLN A 106 3.52 -0.15 3.23
N PHE A 107 3.87 0.56 4.31
CA PHE A 107 4.16 2.00 4.25
C PHE A 107 5.38 2.33 3.38
N PRO A 108 6.54 1.65 3.49
CA PRO A 108 7.66 1.79 2.55
C PRO A 108 7.29 1.52 1.08
N ILE A 109 6.48 0.50 0.82
CA ILE A 109 6.07 0.13 -0.54
C ILE A 109 5.22 1.24 -1.16
N TRP A 110 4.29 1.83 -0.40
CA TRP A 110 3.50 2.97 -0.86
C TRP A 110 4.35 4.18 -1.20
N ILE A 111 5.33 4.50 -0.35
CA ILE A 111 6.25 5.62 -0.60
C ILE A 111 7.07 5.36 -1.86
N GLY A 112 7.59 4.14 -2.03
CA GLY A 112 8.35 3.76 -3.22
C GLY A 112 7.51 3.87 -4.49
N LEU A 113 6.29 3.34 -4.49
CA LEU A 113 5.37 3.39 -5.63
C LEU A 113 4.98 4.83 -5.99
N TYR A 114 4.66 5.66 -4.99
CA TYR A 114 4.34 7.07 -5.18
C TYR A 114 5.51 7.86 -5.78
N GLN A 115 6.72 7.66 -5.25
CA GLN A 115 7.93 8.28 -5.79
C GLN A 115 8.20 7.83 -7.23
N SER A 116 8.10 6.53 -7.51
CA SER A 116 8.28 6.00 -8.87
C SER A 116 7.26 6.59 -9.86
N ILE A 117 6.00 6.77 -9.45
CA ILE A 117 4.98 7.40 -10.31
C ILE A 117 5.31 8.88 -10.57
N ILE A 118 5.66 9.66 -9.55
CA ILE A 118 5.99 11.10 -9.74
C ILE A 118 7.21 11.27 -10.63
N GLU A 119 8.24 10.45 -10.43
CA GLU A 119 9.43 10.44 -11.27
C GLU A 119 9.08 10.09 -12.72
N ALA A 120 8.24 9.06 -12.92
CA ALA A 120 7.81 8.64 -14.26
C ALA A 120 6.88 9.64 -14.97
N LEU A 121 6.12 10.45 -14.22
CA LEU A 121 5.25 11.51 -14.74
C LEU A 121 6.00 12.82 -15.04
N GLY A 122 7.25 12.97 -14.60
CA GLY A 122 8.11 14.11 -14.97
C GLY A 122 7.67 15.47 -14.43
N TYR A 123 6.99 15.51 -13.27
CA TYR A 123 6.44 16.75 -12.70
C TYR A 123 7.52 17.79 -12.30
N GLN A 124 8.76 17.36 -12.04
CA GLN A 124 9.94 18.23 -11.85
C GLN A 124 11.12 17.83 -12.75
N PRO A 125 11.81 18.80 -13.40
CA PRO A 125 12.97 18.51 -14.26
C PRO A 125 14.16 17.92 -13.51
N LEU A 126 14.29 18.17 -12.20
CA LEU A 126 15.37 17.61 -11.37
C LEU A 126 15.22 16.10 -11.14
N HIS A 127 13.99 15.59 -11.14
CA HIS A 127 13.70 14.16 -10.95
C HIS A 127 14.07 13.33 -12.19
N LEU A 128 14.00 13.96 -13.38
CA LEU A 128 14.42 13.36 -14.65
C LEU A 128 15.95 13.17 -14.72
N LEU A 129 16.72 14.03 -14.06
CA LEU A 129 18.18 13.94 -13.98
C LEU A 129 18.65 12.81 -13.04
N SER A 130 17.97 12.61 -11.91
CA SER A 130 18.24 11.47 -11.01
C SER A 130 17.82 10.12 -11.58
N LEU A 131 16.83 10.11 -12.48
CA LEU A 131 16.42 8.93 -13.25
C LEU A 131 17.47 8.51 -14.29
N SER A 132 18.00 9.48 -15.06
CA SER A 132 19.03 9.23 -16.07
C SER A 132 20.27 8.50 -15.51
N GLY A 133 20.67 8.79 -14.26
CA GLY A 133 21.80 8.13 -13.61
C GLY A 133 21.52 6.75 -13.01
N ASN A 134 20.24 6.37 -12.84
CA ASN A 134 19.83 5.21 -12.02
C ASN A 134 19.01 4.15 -12.80
N ILE A 135 18.76 4.36 -14.09
CA ILE A 135 18.05 3.42 -14.96
C ILE A 135 19.04 2.40 -15.56
N TYR A 136 18.65 1.13 -15.62
CA TYR A 136 19.49 0.09 -16.22
C TYR A 136 19.71 0.33 -17.73
N PRO A 137 20.90 0.02 -18.27
CA PRO A 137 21.22 0.24 -19.69
C PRO A 137 20.25 -0.44 -20.67
N PHE A 138 19.63 -1.57 -20.29
CA PHE A 138 18.69 -2.29 -21.15
C PHE A 138 17.33 -1.59 -21.32
N LEU A 139 16.99 -0.61 -20.46
CA LEU A 139 15.73 0.14 -20.49
C LEU A 139 15.87 1.52 -21.17
N GLN A 140 17.02 1.82 -21.77
CA GLN A 140 17.30 3.10 -22.45
C GLN A 140 16.33 3.42 -23.61
N GLY A 141 15.70 2.40 -24.22
CA GLY A 141 14.67 2.61 -25.26
C GLY A 141 13.32 3.13 -24.72
N VAL A 142 13.00 2.87 -23.44
CA VAL A 142 11.74 3.28 -22.81
C VAL A 142 11.82 4.73 -22.30
N TRP A 143 13.04 5.27 -22.10
CA TRP A 143 13.27 6.68 -21.77
C TRP A 143 12.69 7.64 -22.83
N ALA A 144 12.65 7.24 -24.10
CA ALA A 144 12.05 8.03 -25.18
C ALA A 144 10.52 8.13 -25.09
N ALA A 145 9.87 7.28 -24.30
CA ALA A 145 8.42 7.29 -24.03
C ALA A 145 8.06 8.04 -22.74
N VAL A 146 9.02 8.71 -22.09
CA VAL A 146 8.77 9.62 -20.97
C VAL A 146 8.49 11.02 -21.53
N PRO A 147 7.36 11.67 -21.18
CA PRO A 147 6.41 11.33 -20.12
C PRO A 147 5.43 10.21 -20.51
N LEU A 148 5.30 9.22 -19.61
CA LEU A 148 4.39 8.09 -19.82
C LEU A 148 2.95 8.56 -19.98
N ASN A 149 2.14 7.74 -20.66
CA ASN A 149 0.71 7.95 -20.79
C ASN A 149 0.06 8.10 -19.40
N ARG A 150 -0.25 9.34 -19.01
CA ARG A 150 -0.77 9.74 -17.70
C ARG A 150 -2.23 9.37 -17.45
N PHE A 151 -2.90 8.74 -18.42
CA PHE A 151 -4.29 8.31 -18.27
C PHE A 151 -4.40 6.99 -17.47
N PHE A 152 -5.10 7.06 -16.33
CA PHE A 152 -5.53 5.93 -15.52
C PHE A 152 -7.03 5.72 -15.65
N LEU A 153 -7.44 4.63 -16.31
CA LEU A 153 -8.86 4.35 -16.63
C LEU A 153 -9.55 5.53 -17.37
N GLY A 154 -8.80 6.23 -18.22
CA GLY A 154 -9.29 7.42 -18.95
C GLY A 154 -9.24 8.73 -18.16
N MET A 155 -8.85 8.72 -16.88
CA MET A 155 -8.64 9.92 -16.07
C MET A 155 -7.16 10.31 -16.07
N ASP A 156 -6.85 11.59 -16.27
CA ASP A 156 -5.47 12.08 -16.26
C ASP A 156 -4.97 12.21 -14.81
N LEU A 157 -3.99 11.36 -14.42
CA LEU A 157 -3.38 11.33 -13.09
C LEU A 157 -2.52 12.57 -12.79
N ALA A 158 -2.15 13.35 -13.81
CA ALA A 158 -1.33 14.55 -13.63
C ALA A 158 -2.17 15.80 -13.29
N LEU A 159 -3.50 15.71 -13.35
CA LEU A 159 -4.39 16.80 -12.99
C LEU A 159 -4.45 16.97 -11.47
N THR A 160 -4.37 18.22 -11.02
CA THR A 160 -4.46 18.57 -9.61
C THR A 160 -5.91 18.44 -9.09
N PRO A 161 -6.13 18.24 -7.78
CA PRO A 161 -7.47 18.13 -7.18
C PRO A 161 -8.41 19.29 -7.52
N GLN A 162 -7.87 20.49 -7.78
CA GLN A 162 -8.67 21.64 -8.23
C GLN A 162 -9.19 21.51 -9.67
N GLN A 163 -8.50 20.76 -10.56
CA GLN A 163 -8.84 20.62 -11.97
C GLN A 163 -9.83 19.46 -12.26
N LEU A 164 -9.96 18.51 -11.32
CA LEU A 164 -10.86 17.35 -11.42
C LEU A 164 -12.34 17.65 -11.07
N GLY A 165 -12.65 18.87 -10.61
CA GLY A 165 -14.02 19.31 -10.33
C GLY A 165 -14.76 18.39 -9.36
N GLY A 166 -15.94 17.89 -9.74
CA GLY A 166 -16.76 17.02 -8.89
C GLY A 166 -16.14 15.63 -8.60
N LEU A 167 -15.24 15.15 -9.45
CA LEU A 167 -14.54 13.87 -9.24
C LEU A 167 -13.61 13.90 -8.03
N THR A 168 -13.11 15.09 -7.67
CA THR A 168 -12.29 15.32 -6.48
C THR A 168 -13.01 14.92 -5.20
N TYR A 169 -14.34 15.09 -5.15
CA TYR A 169 -15.16 14.69 -4.01
C TYR A 169 -15.76 13.30 -4.20
N ALA A 170 -16.06 12.89 -5.45
CA ALA A 170 -16.63 11.58 -5.74
C ALA A 170 -15.66 10.43 -5.41
N LEU A 171 -14.36 10.59 -5.71
CA LEU A 171 -13.35 9.54 -5.47
C LEU A 171 -13.20 9.20 -3.97
N PRO A 172 -12.97 10.16 -3.05
CA PRO A 172 -12.93 9.88 -1.61
C PRO A 172 -14.23 9.28 -1.07
N VAL A 173 -15.39 9.72 -1.57
CA VAL A 173 -16.70 9.17 -1.17
C VAL A 173 -16.82 7.71 -1.61
N LEU A 174 -16.40 7.38 -2.82
CA LEU A 174 -16.38 6.01 -3.32
C LEU A 174 -15.41 5.14 -2.51
N VAL A 175 -14.21 5.65 -2.20
CA VAL A 175 -13.25 4.93 -1.34
C VAL A 175 -13.82 4.72 0.07
N ALA A 176 -14.50 5.72 0.64
CA ALA A 176 -15.16 5.60 1.93
C ALA A 176 -16.29 4.57 1.91
N PHE A 177 -17.12 4.58 0.86
CA PHE A 177 -18.20 3.64 0.67
C PHE A 177 -17.69 2.21 0.49
N THR A 178 -16.66 2.00 -0.34
CA THR A 178 -16.04 0.69 -0.56
C THR A 178 -15.34 0.18 0.70
N SER A 179 -14.65 1.04 1.45
CA SER A 179 -14.05 0.69 2.75
C SER A 179 -15.11 0.32 3.78
N TRP A 180 -16.25 1.03 3.80
CA TRP A 180 -17.38 0.71 4.65
C TRP A 180 -17.98 -0.66 4.30
N LEU A 181 -18.18 -0.94 3.02
CA LEU A 181 -18.64 -2.24 2.51
C LEU A 181 -17.68 -3.38 2.90
N GLN A 182 -16.38 -3.18 2.73
CA GLN A 182 -15.35 -4.14 3.15
C GLN A 182 -15.38 -4.40 4.66
N THR A 183 -15.58 -3.36 5.45
CA THR A 183 -15.73 -3.48 6.91
C THR A 183 -16.96 -4.32 7.24
N LYS A 184 -18.11 -4.02 6.63
CA LYS A 184 -19.37 -4.76 6.80
C LYS A 184 -19.27 -6.24 6.43
N MET A 185 -18.48 -6.59 5.42
CA MET A 185 -18.27 -7.99 5.00
C MET A 185 -17.24 -8.73 5.87
N THR A 186 -16.37 -8.02 6.59
CA THR A 186 -15.28 -8.62 7.37
C THR A 186 -15.56 -8.69 8.87
N THR A 187 -16.45 -7.86 9.42
CA THR A 187 -17.03 -8.08 10.76
C THR A 187 -18.24 -9.01 10.67
N PRO A 188 -18.24 -10.17 11.37
CA PRO A 188 -19.46 -10.96 11.57
C PRO A 188 -20.49 -10.25 12.46
#